data_AF-A0A7C3HUL9-F1
#
_entry.id   AF-A0A7C3HUL9-F1
#
_cell.length_a   1.000
_cell.length_b   1.000
_cell.length_c   1.000
_cell.angle_alpha   90.00
_cell.angle_beta   90.00
_cell.angle_gamma   90.00
#
_symmetry.space_group_name_H-M   'P 1'
#
loop_
_entity.id
_entity.type
_entity.pdbx_description
1 polymer ?
#
loop_
_entity_poly.entity_id
_entity_poly.type
_entity_poly.pdbx_seq_one_letter_code
_entity_poly.pdbx_strand_id
1 'polypeptide(L)'
;SDRGVQYASAEHRALSVAAGLELSMSRAGNPYDNATMESFLATYKRECVGLAEEAGGYATRAAAQLDFFNYAETYYNRARRHSALGFKSPVDFERQLN
;
A
#
# COMPACT_ATOMS: atom_id res chain seq x y z
N SER A 1 -1.80 10.66 5.57
CA SER A 1 -0.51 10.12 6.04
C SER A 1 -0.55 9.95 7.54
N ASP A 2 0.19 8.98 8.08
CA ASP A 2 0.41 8.89 9.53
C ASP A 2 1.19 10.13 10.03
N ARG A 3 1.33 10.25 11.35
CA ARG A 3 2.08 11.34 12.00
C ARG A 3 3.54 10.98 12.29
N GLY A 4 4.14 10.11 11.50
CA GLY A 4 5.55 9.76 11.60
C GLY A 4 6.40 11.03 11.58
N VAL A 5 7.42 11.07 12.44
CA VAL A 5 8.27 12.26 12.64
C VAL A 5 8.85 12.80 11.33
N GLN A 6 9.11 11.92 10.36
CA GLN A 6 9.58 12.27 9.03
C GLN A 6 8.54 13.03 8.21
N TYR A 7 7.28 12.56 8.18
CA TYR A 7 6.18 13.19 7.45
C TYR A 7 5.66 14.47 8.13
N ALA A 8 5.84 14.57 9.44
CA ALA A 8 5.50 15.76 10.21
C ALA A 8 6.59 16.85 10.18
N SER A 9 7.79 16.55 9.67
CA SER A 9 8.94 17.47 9.64
C SER A 9 8.68 18.72 8.78
N ALA A 10 9.33 19.83 9.13
CA ALA A 10 9.22 21.09 8.40
C ALA A 10 9.71 20.96 6.95
N GLU A 11 10.80 20.21 6.73
CA GLU A 11 11.38 19.97 5.40
C GLU A 11 10.39 19.22 4.50
N HIS A 12 9.77 18.14 4.99
CA HIS A 12 8.79 17.39 4.22
C HIS A 12 7.56 18.24 3.88
N ARG A 13 7.07 19.04 4.84
CA ARG A 13 5.94 19.96 4.61
C ARG A 13 6.26 21.00 3.55
N ALA A 14 7.44 21.61 3.61
CA ALA A 14 7.88 22.59 2.64
C ALA A 14 7.94 21.99 1.23
N LEU A 15 8.48 20.79 1.09
CA LEU A 15 8.53 20.07 -0.19
C LEU A 15 7.12 19.78 -0.74
N SER A 16 6.20 19.31 0.10
CA SER A 16 4.82 19.01 -0.32
C SER A 16 4.07 20.26 -0.78
N VAL A 17 4.22 21.38 -0.05
CA VAL A 17 3.63 22.66 -0.44
C VAL A 17 4.23 23.15 -1.76
N ALA A 18 5.55 23.06 -1.94
CA ALA A 18 6.21 23.43 -3.19
C ALA A 18 5.75 22.58 -4.38
N ALA A 19 5.36 21.33 -4.14
CA ALA A 19 4.78 20.43 -5.14
C ALA A 19 3.27 20.65 -5.37
N GLY A 20 2.63 21.61 -4.70
CA GLY A 20 1.19 21.88 -4.82
C GLY A 20 0.31 20.83 -4.15
N LEU A 21 0.86 20.05 -3.22
CA LEU A 21 0.15 18.98 -2.52
C LEU A 21 -0.43 19.48 -1.19
N GLU A 22 -1.69 19.12 -0.91
CA GLU A 22 -2.31 19.33 0.38
C GLU A 22 -2.07 18.12 1.29
N LEU A 23 -1.38 18.32 2.41
CA LEU A 23 -1.07 17.25 3.35
C LEU A 23 -2.25 16.97 4.28
N SER A 24 -2.96 15.85 4.06
CA SER A 24 -3.89 15.29 5.02
C SER A 24 -3.15 14.37 6.01
N MET A 25 -2.70 14.93 7.13
CA MET A 25 -2.19 14.13 8.25
C MET A 25 -3.33 13.73 9.16
N SER A 26 -3.40 12.45 9.53
CA SER A 26 -4.44 11.94 10.42
C SER A 26 -4.45 12.69 11.75
N ARG A 27 -5.63 12.85 12.35
CA ARG A 27 -5.74 13.44 13.70
C ARG A 27 -5.05 12.52 14.71
N ALA A 28 -4.49 13.09 15.79
CA ALA A 28 -3.98 12.27 16.89
C ALA A 28 -5.09 11.34 17.39
N GLY A 29 -4.81 10.04 17.48
CA GLY A 29 -5.78 9.02 17.88
C GLY A 29 -6.75 8.55 16.79
N ASN A 30 -6.55 8.91 15.52
CA ASN A 30 -7.33 8.39 14.39
C ASN A 30 -6.51 7.44 13.50
N PRO A 31 -6.50 6.12 13.78
CA PRO A 31 -5.78 5.14 12.96
C PRO A 31 -6.50 4.81 11.64
N TYR A 32 -7.79 5.16 11.50
CA TYR A 32 -8.61 4.77 10.36
C TYR A 32 -8.07 5.32 9.03
N ASP A 33 -7.45 6.49 9.05
CA ASP A 33 -6.87 7.12 7.86
C ASP A 33 -5.69 6.30 7.28
N ASN A 34 -5.02 5.47 8.08
CA ASN A 34 -3.95 4.56 7.64
C ASN A 34 -4.40 3.10 7.53
N ALA A 35 -5.57 2.76 8.06
CA ALA A 35 -6.04 1.37 8.18
C ALA A 35 -6.06 0.62 6.83
N THR A 36 -6.39 1.31 5.73
CA THR A 36 -6.38 0.72 4.39
C THR A 36 -4.97 0.29 3.96
N MET A 37 -3.97 1.14 4.19
CA MET A 37 -2.57 0.83 3.87
C MET A 37 -2.00 -0.24 4.80
N GLU A 38 -2.36 -0.21 6.10
CA GLU A 38 -1.96 -1.25 7.05
C GLU A 38 -2.55 -2.61 6.65
N SER A 39 -3.82 -2.65 6.29
CA SER A 39 -4.47 -3.88 5.81
C SER A 39 -3.83 -4.42 4.54
N PHE A 40 -3.48 -3.55 3.58
CA PHE A 40 -2.75 -3.95 2.39
C PHE A 40 -1.39 -4.57 2.75
N LEU A 41 -0.59 -3.86 3.56
CA LEU A 41 0.76 -4.31 3.94
C LEU A 41 0.74 -5.61 4.75
N ALA A 42 -0.23 -5.78 5.65
CA ALA A 42 -0.41 -7.03 6.39
C ALA A 42 -0.72 -8.20 5.45
N THR A 43 -1.58 -7.97 4.47
CA THR A 43 -1.94 -8.96 3.46
C THR A 43 -0.76 -9.31 2.56
N TYR A 44 -0.04 -8.32 2.05
CA TYR A 44 1.16 -8.50 1.22
C TYR A 44 2.23 -9.31 1.94
N LYS A 45 2.53 -8.97 3.20
CA LYS A 45 3.52 -9.71 3.99
C LYS A 45 3.15 -11.17 4.14
N ARG A 46 1.88 -11.46 4.43
CA ARG A 46 1.40 -12.83 4.62
C ARG A 46 1.37 -13.64 3.31
N GLU A 47 0.87 -13.04 2.23
CA GLU A 47 0.57 -13.75 0.99
C GLU A 47 1.75 -13.80 0.01
N CYS A 48 2.77 -12.95 0.16
CA CYS A 48 3.90 -12.85 -0.76
C CYS A 48 5.23 -12.98 -0.03
N VAL A 49 5.53 -12.07 0.91
CA VAL A 49 6.83 -12.08 1.60
C VAL A 49 7.04 -13.36 2.41
N GLY A 50 6.03 -13.84 3.12
CA GLY A 50 6.12 -15.09 3.89
C GLY A 50 6.43 -16.31 3.02
N LEU A 51 5.82 -16.40 1.82
CA LEU A 51 6.13 -17.47 0.86
C LEU A 51 7.57 -17.35 0.33
N ALA A 52 8.03 -16.13 0.07
CA ALA A 52 9.41 -15.90 -0.34
C ALA A 52 10.40 -16.28 0.78
N GLU A 53 10.10 -15.96 2.04
CA GLU A 53 10.90 -16.36 3.20
C GLU A 53 10.98 -17.88 3.36
N GLU A 54 9.86 -18.60 3.21
CA GLU A 54 9.82 -20.07 3.21
C GLU A 54 10.65 -20.67 2.06
N ALA A 55 10.76 -19.98 0.92
CA ALA A 55 11.57 -20.38 -0.22
C ALA A 55 13.06 -19.97 -0.11
N GLY A 56 13.51 -19.45 1.04
CA GLY A 56 14.90 -19.04 1.27
C GLY A 56 15.18 -17.55 1.09
N GLY A 57 14.13 -16.73 0.93
CA GLY A 57 14.21 -15.27 0.82
C GLY A 57 14.61 -14.77 -0.58
N TYR A 58 14.79 -13.45 -0.69
CA TYR A 58 15.22 -12.82 -1.94
C TYR A 58 16.74 -12.69 -2.00
N ALA A 59 17.34 -13.22 -3.08
CA ALA A 59 18.78 -13.10 -3.32
C ALA A 59 19.24 -11.65 -3.57
N THR A 60 18.36 -10.79 -4.09
CA THR A 60 18.67 -9.38 -4.38
C THR A 60 17.49 -8.46 -4.09
N ARG A 61 17.77 -7.19 -3.86
CA ARG A 61 16.74 -6.14 -3.76
C ARG A 61 15.89 -6.05 -5.03
N ALA A 62 16.50 -6.25 -6.20
CA ALA A 62 15.79 -6.21 -7.49
C ALA A 62 14.76 -7.36 -7.59
N ALA A 63 15.10 -8.55 -7.10
CA ALA A 63 14.16 -9.67 -7.03
C ALA A 63 12.97 -9.34 -6.12
N ALA A 64 13.21 -8.77 -4.94
CA ALA A 64 12.15 -8.34 -4.03
C ALA A 64 11.25 -7.25 -4.64
N GLN A 65 11.84 -6.29 -5.37
CA GLN A 65 11.08 -5.23 -6.05
C GLN A 65 10.20 -5.78 -7.17
N LEU A 66 10.72 -6.72 -7.97
CA LEU A 66 9.96 -7.36 -9.03
C LEU A 66 8.80 -8.19 -8.46
N ASP A 67 9.05 -8.93 -7.38
CA ASP A 67 8.02 -9.73 -6.72
C ASP A 67 6.92 -8.85 -6.12
N PHE A 68 7.29 -7.74 -5.46
CA PHE A 68 6.34 -6.73 -5.02
C PHE A 68 5.50 -6.17 -6.18
N PHE A 69 6.14 -5.81 -7.30
CA PHE A 69 5.44 -5.26 -8.46
C PHE A 69 4.44 -6.29 -9.02
N ASN A 70 4.85 -7.53 -9.20
CA ASN A 70 3.98 -8.60 -9.68
C ASN A 70 2.81 -8.85 -8.71
N TYR A 71 3.08 -8.85 -7.40
CA TYR A 71 2.03 -8.97 -6.39
C TYR A 71 1.03 -7.82 -6.48
N ALA A 72 1.50 -6.57 -6.48
CA ALA A 72 0.62 -5.40 -6.46
C ALA A 72 -0.18 -5.27 -7.77
N GLU A 73 0.50 -5.30 -8.90
CA GLU A 73 -0.10 -4.99 -10.20
C GLU A 73 -0.84 -6.17 -10.80
N THR A 74 -0.23 -7.36 -10.81
CA THR A 74 -0.80 -8.49 -11.53
C THR A 74 -1.78 -9.27 -10.65
N TYR A 75 -1.48 -9.42 -9.36
CA TYR A 75 -2.33 -10.20 -8.46
C TYR A 75 -3.33 -9.34 -7.69
N TYR A 76 -2.86 -8.44 -6.83
CA TYR A 76 -3.71 -7.68 -5.90
C TYR A 76 -4.73 -6.81 -6.64
N ASN A 77 -4.28 -5.96 -7.58
CA ASN A 77 -5.15 -5.03 -8.28
C ASN A 77 -6.07 -5.71 -9.31
N ARG A 78 -5.63 -6.80 -9.94
CA ARG A 78 -6.30 -7.38 -11.13
C ARG A 78 -6.96 -8.75 -10.91
N ALA A 79 -6.57 -9.50 -9.87
CA ALA A 79 -7.06 -10.87 -9.66
C ALA A 79 -7.61 -11.13 -8.26
N ARG A 80 -7.04 -10.52 -7.21
CA ARG A 80 -7.43 -10.74 -5.82
C ARG A 80 -8.83 -10.19 -5.58
N ARG A 81 -9.73 -11.03 -5.08
CA ARG A 81 -11.11 -10.63 -4.78
C ARG A 81 -11.22 -10.08 -3.36
N HIS A 82 -11.91 -8.96 -3.22
CA HIS A 82 -12.14 -8.31 -1.92
C HIS A 82 -13.61 -8.42 -1.53
N SER A 83 -13.90 -8.96 -0.35
CA SER A 83 -15.28 -9.06 0.17
C SER A 83 -15.95 -7.68 0.26
N ALA A 84 -15.20 -6.66 0.67
CA ALA A 84 -15.66 -5.26 0.70
C ALA A 84 -16.04 -4.70 -0.68
N LEU A 85 -15.53 -5.28 -1.77
CA LEU A 85 -15.82 -4.88 -3.14
C LEU A 85 -16.85 -5.81 -3.82
N GLY A 86 -17.63 -6.57 -3.03
CA GLY A 86 -18.56 -7.55 -3.57
C GLY A 86 -17.87 -8.71 -4.29
N PHE A 87 -16.73 -9.15 -3.76
CA PHE A 87 -15.88 -10.20 -4.33
C PHE A 87 -15.33 -9.90 -5.73
N LYS A 88 -15.10 -8.62 -6.03
CA LYS A 88 -14.42 -8.17 -7.26
C LYS A 88 -12.96 -7.81 -6.97
N SER A 89 -12.15 -7.77 -8.03
CA SER A 89 -10.82 -7.16 -7.97
C SER A 89 -10.93 -5.63 -7.90
N PRO A 90 -9.92 -4.92 -7.37
CA PRO A 90 -9.90 -3.45 -7.38
C PRO A 90 -10.16 -2.86 -8.78
N VAL A 91 -9.48 -3.37 -9.81
CA VAL A 91 -9.64 -2.91 -11.19
C VAL A 91 -11.05 -3.20 -11.72
N ASP A 92 -11.61 -4.38 -11.46
CA ASP A 92 -12.96 -4.70 -11.92
C ASP A 92 -14.03 -3.88 -11.20
N PHE A 93 -13.79 -3.54 -9.93
CA PHE A 93 -14.67 -2.66 -9.17
C PHE A 93 -14.63 -1.23 -9.72
N GLU A 94 -13.43 -0.66 -9.96
CA GLU A 94 -13.29 0.67 -10.53
C GLU A 94 -13.90 0.80 -11.93
N ARG A 95 -13.77 -0.23 -12.78
CA ARG A 95 -14.37 -0.26 -14.12
C ARG A 95 -15.89 -0.20 -14.15
N GLN A 96 -16.55 -0.43 -13.03
CA GLN A 96 -18.01 -0.39 -12.91
C GLN A 96 -18.52 0.90 -12.29
N LEU A 97 -17.62 1.72 -11.74
CA LEU A 97 -17.91 3.05 -11.18
C LEU A 97 -17.75 4.16 -12.21
N ASN A 98 -17.06 3.89 -13.32
CA ASN A 98 -16.88 4.77 -14.48
C ASN A 98 -17.82 4.38 -15.62
#